data_AF-A0AB34GYD9-F1
#
_entry.id   AF-A0AB34GYD9-F1
#
_cell.length_a   1.000
_cell.length_b   1.000
_cell.length_c   1.000
_cell.angle_alpha   90.00
_cell.angle_beta   90.00
_cell.angle_gamma   90.00
#
_symmetry.space_group_name_H-M   'P 1'
#
loop_
_entity.id
_entity.type
_entity.pdbx_description
1 polymer ?
#
loop_
_entity_poly.entity_id
_entity_poly.type
_entity_poly.pdbx_seq_one_letter_code
_entity_poly.pdbx_strand_id
1 'polypeptide(L)'
;MTTAQFDCQYCMASLLGKYVLKDDNPYCVTCYDRIFSNYCEECKEPIKSDSKDLCYKGHHWHEGCFNCTKCNQSLAEKPFAAKDECQLCSEYYSNECSSKCFHCKKTIMPGGIMFCGQPWHKECFLCRGCRKELCEEEFMSRDDYPFCLDCYNHLYAKKCATCTKPITGFRDAKFICFQDRQWHSECFNCEKCSVSLVGEGFLTHNKEIFCHKCGSGVDTDM
;
A
#
# COMPACT_ATOMS: atom_id res chain seq x y z
N MET A 1 30.38 36.84 -59.93
CA MET A 1 29.41 36.11 -59.09
C MET A 1 30.21 35.21 -58.18
N THR A 2 30.45 35.63 -56.95
CA THR A 2 31.19 34.86 -55.95
C THR A 2 30.31 33.71 -55.49
N THR A 3 30.61 32.50 -55.93
CA THR A 3 30.01 31.28 -55.39
C THR A 3 30.33 31.24 -53.89
N ALA A 4 29.32 31.36 -53.03
CA ALA A 4 29.47 31.17 -51.61
C ALA A 4 30.06 29.77 -51.38
N GLN A 5 31.30 29.73 -50.90
CA GLN A 5 32.04 28.49 -50.72
C GLN A 5 31.51 27.81 -49.46
N PHE A 6 30.73 26.74 -49.67
CA PHE A 6 30.06 25.99 -48.61
C PHE A 6 30.95 24.83 -48.16
N ASP A 7 31.99 25.17 -47.39
CA ASP A 7 32.99 24.22 -46.92
C ASP A 7 32.80 23.93 -45.43
N CYS A 8 33.26 22.75 -45.00
CA CYS A 8 33.28 22.41 -43.59
C CYS A 8 34.16 23.39 -42.80
N GLN A 9 33.60 24.00 -41.77
CA GLN A 9 34.32 24.93 -40.89
C GLN A 9 35.60 24.34 -40.27
N TYR A 10 35.64 23.02 -40.07
CA TYR A 10 36.76 22.35 -39.43
C TYR A 10 37.82 21.82 -40.42
N CYS A 11 37.41 21.05 -41.43
CA CYS A 11 38.35 20.41 -42.35
C CYS A 11 38.46 21.09 -43.71
N MET A 12 37.69 22.16 -43.96
CA MET A 12 37.63 22.91 -45.22
C MET A 12 37.22 22.07 -46.45
N ALA A 13 36.70 20.86 -46.24
CA ALA A 13 36.19 20.02 -47.33
C ALA A 13 34.85 20.59 -47.85
N SER A 14 34.66 20.56 -49.17
CA SER A 14 33.43 21.03 -49.80
C SER A 14 32.21 20.18 -49.38
N LEU A 15 31.13 20.86 -48.96
CA LEU A 15 29.91 20.23 -48.44
C LEU A 15 28.85 20.03 -49.52
N LEU A 16 29.21 19.27 -50.56
CA LEU A 16 28.27 18.91 -51.64
C LEU A 16 27.26 17.81 -51.23
N GLY A 17 27.40 17.23 -50.03
CA GLY A 17 26.57 16.15 -49.48
C GLY A 17 25.87 16.52 -48.17
N LYS A 18 25.52 15.53 -47.34
CA LYS A 18 24.92 15.78 -46.02
C LYS A 18 25.90 16.56 -45.11
N TYR A 19 25.39 17.61 -44.47
CA TYR A 19 26.13 18.43 -43.51
C TYR A 19 25.22 18.77 -42.32
N VAL A 20 25.83 19.20 -41.23
CA VAL A 20 25.13 19.63 -40.00
C VAL A 20 25.51 21.07 -39.70
N LEU A 21 24.53 21.91 -39.38
CA LEU A 21 24.74 23.28 -38.92
C LEU A 21 24.77 23.31 -37.39
N LYS A 22 25.79 23.94 -36.82
CA LYS A 22 25.90 24.22 -35.38
C LYS A 22 26.30 25.68 -35.20
N ASP A 23 25.46 26.46 -34.52
CA ASP A 23 25.67 27.88 -34.30
C ASP A 23 26.00 28.62 -35.61
N ASP A 24 25.17 28.40 -36.65
CA ASP A 24 25.31 28.92 -38.02
C ASP A 24 26.57 28.47 -38.80
N ASN A 25 27.42 27.63 -38.21
CA ASN A 25 28.62 27.11 -38.86
C ASN A 25 28.36 25.72 -39.48
N PRO A 26 28.74 25.49 -40.75
CA PRO A 26 28.53 24.20 -41.42
C PRO A 26 29.68 23.21 -41.16
N TYR A 27 29.33 21.99 -40.77
CA TYR A 27 30.26 20.89 -40.54
C TYR A 27 29.90 19.68 -41.39
N CYS A 28 30.89 18.97 -41.95
CA CYS A 28 30.63 17.65 -42.49
C CYS A 28 30.26 16.69 -41.34
N VAL A 29 29.45 15.67 -41.61
CA VAL A 29 28.96 14.72 -40.59
C VAL A 29 30.12 14.14 -39.77
N THR A 30 31.22 13.76 -40.42
CA THR A 30 32.40 13.21 -39.74
C THR A 30 33.05 14.20 -38.77
N CYS A 31 33.17 15.48 -39.15
CA CYS A 31 33.72 16.49 -38.24
C CYS A 31 32.73 16.83 -37.13
N TYR A 32 31.44 16.90 -37.45
CA TYR A 32 30.40 17.15 -36.46
C TYR A 32 30.41 16.05 -35.39
N ASP A 33 30.32 14.78 -35.80
CA ASP A 33 30.32 13.64 -34.88
C ASP A 33 31.59 13.63 -34.02
N ARG A 34 32.75 13.90 -34.61
CA ARG A 34 34.03 13.89 -33.87
C ARG A 34 34.13 14.99 -32.81
N ILE A 35 33.50 16.15 -33.04
CA ILE A 35 33.68 17.33 -32.19
C ILE A 35 32.53 17.45 -31.18
N PHE A 36 31.31 17.05 -31.57
CA PHE A 36 30.08 17.36 -30.84
C PHE A 36 29.25 16.14 -30.44
N SER A 37 29.60 14.91 -30.82
CA SER A 37 28.85 13.73 -30.37
C SER A 37 28.92 13.56 -28.87
N ASN A 38 27.77 13.23 -28.28
CA ASN A 38 27.71 12.68 -26.93
C ASN A 38 28.27 11.25 -26.93
N TYR A 39 28.78 10.80 -25.79
CA TYR A 39 29.33 9.46 -25.62
C TYR A 39 28.35 8.58 -24.89
N CYS A 40 28.16 7.36 -25.39
CA CYS A 40 27.26 6.40 -24.76
C CYS A 40 27.83 5.96 -23.41
N GLU A 41 27.02 6.01 -22.36
CA GLU A 41 27.46 5.63 -21.02
C GLU A 41 27.74 4.13 -20.86
N GLU A 42 27.15 3.28 -21.70
CA GLU A 42 27.35 1.82 -21.64
C GLU A 42 28.63 1.41 -22.38
N CYS A 43 28.74 1.72 -23.68
CA CYS A 43 29.85 1.25 -24.51
C CYS A 43 31.00 2.24 -24.65
N LYS A 44 30.84 3.48 -24.17
CA LYS A 44 31.83 4.59 -24.27
C LYS A 44 32.19 5.01 -25.70
N GLU A 45 31.41 4.59 -26.70
CA GLU A 45 31.54 5.03 -28.09
C GLU A 45 30.69 6.28 -28.37
N PRO A 46 31.10 7.13 -29.34
CA PRO A 46 30.34 8.32 -29.71
C PRO A 46 29.01 7.96 -30.40
N ILE A 47 27.94 8.61 -29.96
CA ILE A 47 26.61 8.52 -30.55
C ILE A 47 26.58 9.44 -31.76
N LYS A 48 26.50 8.84 -32.95
CA LYS A 48 26.53 9.58 -34.22
C LYS A 48 25.26 10.38 -34.42
N SER A 49 25.38 11.51 -35.09
CA SER A 49 24.26 12.42 -35.40
C SER A 49 23.13 11.80 -36.24
N ASP A 50 23.39 10.68 -36.92
CA ASP A 50 22.40 9.90 -37.67
C ASP A 50 21.68 8.83 -36.83
N SER A 51 22.02 8.71 -35.54
CA SER A 51 21.44 7.74 -34.61
C SER A 51 20.63 8.42 -33.49
N LYS A 52 19.68 7.69 -32.91
CA LYS A 52 18.84 8.21 -31.82
C LYS A 52 19.65 8.29 -30.52
N ASP A 53 19.89 9.52 -30.06
CA ASP A 53 20.51 9.83 -28.78
C ASP A 53 19.46 9.83 -27.67
N LEU A 54 19.48 8.80 -26.82
CA LEU A 54 18.61 8.73 -25.64
C LEU A 54 19.27 9.46 -24.47
N CYS A 55 18.65 10.55 -24.03
CA CYS A 55 19.14 11.37 -22.92
C CYS A 55 18.26 11.22 -21.68
N TYR A 56 18.87 10.94 -20.53
CA TYR A 56 18.20 10.97 -19.24
C TYR A 56 19.13 11.55 -18.17
N LYS A 57 18.69 12.58 -17.46
CA LYS A 57 19.46 13.30 -16.42
C LYS A 57 20.88 13.74 -16.88
N GLY A 58 21.04 14.08 -18.16
CA GLY A 58 22.32 14.52 -18.73
C GLY A 58 23.27 13.38 -19.13
N HIS A 59 22.85 12.13 -18.95
CA HIS A 59 23.55 10.96 -19.46
C HIS A 59 22.96 10.51 -20.79
N HIS A 60 23.79 9.88 -21.62
CA HIS A 60 23.47 9.58 -23.01
C HIS A 60 23.70 8.11 -23.34
N TRP A 61 22.81 7.52 -24.14
CA TRP A 61 22.90 6.12 -24.57
C TRP A 61 22.48 5.95 -26.03
N HIS A 62 23.10 4.98 -26.70
CA HIS A 62 22.50 4.39 -27.89
C HIS A 62 21.17 3.73 -27.53
N GLU A 63 20.22 3.72 -28.47
CA GLU A 63 18.95 2.99 -28.32
C GLU A 63 19.13 1.52 -27.94
N GLY A 64 20.12 0.84 -28.53
CA GLY A 64 20.45 -0.55 -28.21
C GLY A 64 21.26 -0.75 -26.92
N CYS A 65 21.79 0.33 -26.34
CA CYS A 65 22.55 0.31 -25.09
C CYS A 65 21.71 0.74 -23.88
N PHE A 66 20.52 1.29 -24.10
CA PHE A 66 19.62 1.71 -23.03
C PHE A 66 18.71 0.56 -22.60
N ASN A 67 19.30 -0.39 -21.86
CA ASN A 67 18.64 -1.62 -21.42
C ASN A 67 18.56 -1.71 -19.90
N CYS A 68 17.61 -2.49 -19.40
CA CYS A 68 17.54 -2.84 -17.99
C CYS A 68 18.81 -3.58 -17.57
N THR A 69 19.51 -3.10 -16.54
CA THR A 69 20.78 -3.70 -16.07
C THR A 69 20.63 -5.13 -15.51
N LYS A 70 19.39 -5.63 -15.38
CA LYS A 70 19.10 -6.94 -14.78
C LYS A 70 18.51 -7.94 -15.75
N CYS A 71 17.57 -7.52 -16.61
CA CYS A 71 16.96 -8.42 -17.61
C CYS A 71 17.42 -8.12 -19.05
N ASN A 72 18.25 -7.10 -19.26
CA ASN A 72 18.77 -6.66 -20.54
C ASN A 72 17.70 -6.29 -21.59
N GLN A 73 16.47 -6.02 -21.16
CA GLN A 73 15.41 -5.57 -22.05
C GLN A 73 15.53 -4.06 -22.32
N SER A 74 15.31 -3.65 -23.57
CA SER A 74 15.32 -2.22 -23.96
C SER A 74 14.31 -1.39 -23.17
N LEU A 75 14.76 -0.20 -22.76
CA LEU A 75 14.02 0.79 -21.99
C LEU A 75 13.65 2.04 -22.82
N ALA A 76 14.05 2.11 -24.09
CA ALA A 76 13.97 3.31 -24.93
C ALA A 76 12.60 3.99 -24.98
N GLU A 77 11.53 3.21 -24.81
CA GLU A 77 10.13 3.68 -24.87
C GLU A 77 9.29 3.14 -23.70
N LYS A 78 9.93 2.60 -22.66
CA LYS A 78 9.24 1.95 -21.55
C LYS A 78 9.45 2.72 -20.25
N PRO A 79 8.45 2.74 -19.33
CA PRO A 79 8.67 3.26 -18.00
C PRO A 79 9.77 2.49 -17.28
N PHE A 80 10.69 3.21 -16.64
CA PHE A 80 11.82 2.65 -15.91
C PHE A 80 12.07 3.40 -14.60
N ALA A 81 12.74 2.73 -13.67
CA ALA A 81 13.24 3.33 -12.45
C ALA A 81 14.76 3.50 -12.55
N ALA A 82 15.26 4.70 -12.27
CA ALA A 82 16.69 4.96 -12.13
C ALA A 82 17.03 4.96 -10.63
N LYS A 83 17.80 3.98 -10.18
CA LYS A 83 18.25 3.87 -8.78
C LYS A 83 19.73 3.50 -8.77
N ASP A 84 20.54 4.25 -8.02
CA ASP A 84 21.98 4.01 -7.86
C ASP A 84 22.71 3.83 -9.20
N GLU A 85 22.46 4.74 -10.16
CA GLU A 85 22.99 4.69 -11.54
C GLU A 85 22.59 3.47 -12.39
N CYS A 86 21.68 2.61 -11.89
CA CYS A 86 21.12 1.50 -12.64
C CYS A 86 19.74 1.87 -13.20
N GLN A 87 19.54 1.69 -14.51
CA GLN A 87 18.19 1.71 -15.08
C GLN A 87 17.55 0.33 -14.97
N LEU A 88 16.42 0.24 -14.28
CA LEU A 88 15.67 -0.98 -14.09
C LEU A 88 14.32 -0.86 -14.79
N CYS A 89 13.92 -1.90 -15.54
CA CYS A 89 12.56 -1.95 -16.06
C CYS A 89 11.56 -1.96 -14.90
N SER A 90 10.38 -1.41 -15.15
CA SER A 90 9.33 -1.32 -14.13
C SER A 90 8.98 -2.68 -13.54
N GLU A 91 8.98 -3.74 -14.35
CA GLU A 91 8.74 -5.12 -13.91
C GLU A 91 9.80 -5.59 -12.89
N TYR A 92 11.10 -5.43 -13.19
CA TYR A 92 12.17 -5.86 -12.29
C TYR A 92 12.19 -5.02 -11.01
N TYR A 93 12.07 -3.70 -11.13
CA TYR A 93 12.00 -2.80 -9.99
C TYR A 93 10.82 -3.16 -9.07
N SER A 94 9.67 -3.45 -9.66
CA SER A 94 8.47 -3.88 -8.93
C SER A 94 8.69 -5.24 -8.23
N ASN A 95 9.43 -6.18 -8.82
CA ASN A 95 9.58 -7.51 -8.21
C ASN A 95 10.61 -7.54 -7.06
N GLU A 96 11.71 -6.81 -7.20
CA GLU A 96 12.86 -6.89 -6.29
C GLU A 96 12.92 -5.76 -5.24
N CYS A 97 12.35 -4.59 -5.54
CA CYS A 97 12.48 -3.41 -4.68
C CYS A 97 11.15 -2.90 -4.12
N SER A 98 10.02 -3.52 -4.45
CA SER A 98 8.72 -3.12 -3.91
C SER A 98 8.32 -3.94 -2.68
N SER A 99 7.58 -3.29 -1.80
CA SER A 99 6.86 -3.93 -0.71
C SER A 99 5.85 -4.95 -1.28
N LYS A 100 5.94 -6.21 -0.85
CA LYS A 100 5.00 -7.27 -1.25
C LYS A 100 3.85 -7.34 -0.27
N CYS A 101 2.63 -7.32 -0.79
CA CYS A 101 1.43 -7.39 0.03
C CYS A 101 1.42 -8.64 0.92
N PHE A 102 1.20 -8.45 2.22
CA PHE A 102 1.21 -9.53 3.19
C PHE A 102 0.16 -10.61 2.86
N HIS A 103 -0.99 -10.22 2.31
CA HIS A 103 -2.07 -11.12 1.94
C HIS A 103 -1.79 -11.91 0.65
N CYS A 104 -1.62 -11.21 -0.48
CA CYS A 104 -1.58 -11.84 -1.81
C CYS A 104 -0.17 -12.10 -2.33
N LYS A 105 0.86 -11.64 -1.60
CA LYS A 105 2.29 -11.75 -1.95
C LYS A 105 2.72 -11.04 -3.23
N LYS A 106 1.82 -10.29 -3.88
CA LYS A 106 2.12 -9.47 -5.06
C LYS A 106 2.67 -8.10 -4.66
N THR A 107 3.44 -7.50 -5.56
CA THR A 107 3.95 -6.13 -5.47
C THR A 107 2.85 -5.11 -5.19
N ILE A 108 3.11 -4.19 -4.27
CA ILE A 108 2.30 -3.00 -4.03
C ILE A 108 2.90 -1.84 -4.85
N MET A 109 2.13 -1.39 -5.85
CA MET A 109 2.38 -0.11 -6.52
C MET A 109 2.12 1.05 -5.54
N PRO A 110 2.65 2.27 -5.76
CA PRO A 110 2.44 3.39 -4.86
C PRO A 110 0.97 3.57 -4.45
N GLY A 111 0.70 3.77 -3.17
CA GLY A 111 -0.67 3.97 -2.63
C GLY A 111 -1.26 2.82 -1.81
N GLY A 112 -0.49 1.79 -1.47
CA GLY A 112 -0.89 0.79 -0.48
C GLY A 112 -0.91 1.32 0.96
N ILE A 113 -1.31 0.47 1.90
CA ILE A 113 -1.41 0.80 3.32
C ILE A 113 -0.42 -0.02 4.16
N MET A 114 -0.12 0.47 5.36
CA MET A 114 0.69 -0.22 6.36
C MET A 114 -0.18 -0.65 7.54
N PHE A 115 -0.12 -1.93 7.89
CA PHE A 115 -0.85 -2.50 9.03
C PHE A 115 0.04 -3.50 9.77
N CYS A 116 0.19 -3.35 11.10
CA CYS A 116 1.11 -4.13 11.94
C CYS A 116 2.53 -4.22 11.36
N GLY A 117 3.04 -3.12 10.79
CA GLY A 117 4.37 -3.09 10.16
C GLY A 117 4.48 -3.88 8.85
N GLN A 118 3.38 -4.44 8.35
CA GLN A 118 3.31 -5.17 7.10
C GLN A 118 2.58 -4.34 6.03
N PRO A 119 3.00 -4.41 4.75
CA PRO A 119 2.38 -3.65 3.68
C PRO A 119 1.22 -4.44 3.05
N TRP A 120 0.13 -3.76 2.70
CA TRP A 120 -1.08 -4.35 2.12
C TRP A 120 -1.61 -3.53 0.94
N HIS A 121 -2.24 -4.19 -0.04
CA HIS A 121 -3.14 -3.50 -0.95
C HIS A 121 -4.41 -3.07 -0.19
N LYS A 122 -5.02 -1.94 -0.57
CA LYS A 122 -6.27 -1.48 0.03
C LYS A 122 -7.38 -2.53 -0.13
N GLU A 123 -7.46 -3.12 -1.31
CA GLU A 123 -8.44 -4.15 -1.68
C GLU A 123 -8.13 -5.52 -1.04
N CYS A 124 -6.89 -5.72 -0.58
CA CYS A 124 -6.52 -6.91 0.18
C CYS A 124 -6.74 -6.74 1.69
N PHE A 125 -7.02 -5.53 2.15
CA PHE A 125 -7.27 -5.25 3.57
C PHE A 125 -8.73 -5.58 3.93
N LEU A 126 -8.99 -6.88 3.97
CA LEU A 126 -10.31 -7.45 4.15
C LEU A 126 -10.46 -8.08 5.52
N CYS A 127 -11.66 -7.97 6.10
CA CYS A 127 -12.04 -8.70 7.31
C CYS A 127 -11.78 -10.20 7.13
N ARG A 128 -11.04 -10.80 8.06
CA ARG A 128 -10.75 -12.24 8.05
C ARG A 128 -12.00 -13.11 8.18
N GLY A 129 -13.04 -12.61 8.84
CA GLY A 129 -14.30 -13.33 9.04
C GLY A 129 -15.25 -13.26 7.85
N CYS A 130 -15.56 -12.05 7.35
CA CYS A 130 -16.59 -11.83 6.34
C CYS A 130 -16.08 -11.30 4.99
N ARG A 131 -14.78 -11.05 4.85
CA ARG A 131 -14.13 -10.50 3.64
C ARG A 131 -14.55 -9.08 3.24
N LYS A 132 -15.31 -8.35 4.07
CA LYS A 132 -15.59 -6.91 3.87
C LYS A 132 -14.29 -6.09 3.84
N GLU A 133 -14.17 -5.12 2.95
CA GLU A 133 -13.09 -4.14 2.94
C GLU A 133 -13.09 -3.27 4.21
N LEU A 134 -11.91 -3.04 4.79
CA LEU A 134 -11.74 -2.35 6.08
C LEU A 134 -10.96 -1.04 5.99
N CYS A 135 -10.55 -0.61 4.79
CA CYS A 135 -9.68 0.56 4.62
C CYS A 135 -10.31 1.87 5.14
N GLU A 136 -11.65 1.95 5.13
CA GLU A 136 -12.42 3.14 5.54
C GLU A 136 -13.40 2.83 6.69
N GLU A 137 -13.27 1.67 7.32
CA GLU A 137 -14.20 1.16 8.33
C GLU A 137 -13.50 0.99 9.67
N GLU A 138 -14.24 1.06 10.76
CA GLU A 138 -13.70 0.68 12.05
C GLU A 138 -13.45 -0.84 12.10
N PHE A 139 -12.29 -1.22 12.63
CA PHE A 139 -11.88 -2.62 12.71
C PHE A 139 -11.07 -2.89 13.97
N MET A 140 -10.99 -4.16 14.33
CA MET A 140 -10.12 -4.67 15.40
C MET A 140 -9.10 -5.62 14.80
N SER A 141 -7.91 -5.67 15.39
CA SER A 141 -6.85 -6.60 14.99
C SER A 141 -6.71 -7.74 15.99
N ARG A 142 -6.39 -8.93 15.48
CA ARG A 142 -6.00 -10.07 16.31
C ARG A 142 -5.08 -11.00 15.52
N ASP A 143 -3.98 -11.42 16.14
CA ASP A 143 -2.98 -12.30 15.54
C ASP A 143 -2.53 -11.81 14.15
N ASP A 144 -2.29 -10.50 14.02
CA ASP A 144 -1.92 -9.80 12.78
C ASP A 144 -2.97 -9.85 11.65
N TYR A 145 -4.21 -10.25 11.94
CA TYR A 145 -5.32 -10.21 11.01
C TYR A 145 -6.39 -9.17 11.40
N PRO A 146 -6.91 -8.40 10.44
CA PRO A 146 -7.97 -7.43 10.69
C PRO A 146 -9.36 -8.10 10.65
N PHE A 147 -10.25 -7.65 11.53
CA PHE A 147 -11.64 -8.09 11.63
C PHE A 147 -12.55 -6.86 11.70
N CYS A 148 -13.65 -6.84 10.95
CA CYS A 148 -14.71 -5.85 11.20
C CYS A 148 -15.24 -6.03 12.62
N LEU A 149 -15.81 -4.97 13.19
CA LEU A 149 -16.32 -5.01 14.56
C LEU A 149 -17.37 -6.10 14.77
N ASP A 150 -18.26 -6.34 13.80
CA ASP A 150 -19.26 -7.41 13.90
C ASP A 150 -18.63 -8.79 14.01
N CYS A 151 -17.67 -9.12 13.14
CA CYS A 151 -16.97 -10.40 13.19
C CYS A 151 -16.14 -10.52 14.46
N TYR A 152 -15.44 -9.46 14.86
CA TYR A 152 -14.65 -9.46 16.08
C TYR A 152 -15.52 -9.70 17.32
N ASN A 153 -16.65 -8.99 17.42
CA ASN A 153 -17.57 -9.12 18.53
C ASN A 153 -18.26 -10.49 18.53
N HIS A 154 -18.65 -11.01 17.37
CA HIS A 154 -19.25 -12.34 17.28
C HIS A 154 -18.30 -13.44 17.78
N LEU A 155 -17.00 -13.33 17.45
CA LEU A 155 -16.00 -14.33 17.80
C LEU A 155 -15.48 -14.17 19.24
N TYR A 156 -15.37 -12.93 19.74
CA TYR A 156 -14.55 -12.64 20.93
C TYR A 156 -15.26 -11.82 22.01
N ALA A 157 -16.39 -11.18 21.72
CA ALA A 157 -17.11 -10.45 22.77
C ALA A 157 -17.63 -11.42 23.81
N LYS A 158 -17.55 -10.98 25.06
CA LYS A 158 -18.20 -11.65 26.17
C LYS A 158 -19.71 -11.58 25.98
N LYS A 159 -20.41 -12.66 26.34
CA LYS A 159 -21.86 -12.77 26.16
C LYS A 159 -22.57 -12.47 27.46
N CYS A 160 -23.70 -11.76 27.36
CA CYS A 160 -24.58 -11.53 28.48
C CYS A 160 -25.10 -12.86 29.04
N ALA A 161 -25.01 -13.03 30.35
CA ALA A 161 -25.38 -14.27 31.02
C ALA A 161 -26.90 -14.54 31.03
N THR A 162 -27.73 -13.52 30.73
CA THR A 162 -29.19 -13.66 30.60
C THR A 162 -29.61 -13.81 29.14
N CYS A 163 -29.31 -12.82 28.28
CA CYS A 163 -29.82 -12.82 26.90
C CYS A 163 -28.90 -13.52 25.89
N THR A 164 -27.70 -13.94 26.30
CA THR A 164 -26.65 -14.60 25.47
C THR A 164 -26.08 -13.76 24.33
N LYS A 165 -26.59 -12.54 24.12
CA LYS A 165 -26.08 -11.62 23.10
C LYS A 165 -24.71 -11.04 23.52
N PRO A 166 -23.81 -10.74 22.57
CA PRO A 166 -22.57 -10.03 22.81
C PRO A 166 -22.76 -8.74 23.62
N ILE A 167 -21.87 -8.49 24.58
CA ILE A 167 -21.73 -7.19 25.25
C ILE A 167 -20.71 -6.40 24.42
N THR A 168 -21.22 -5.59 23.50
CA THR A 168 -20.42 -4.75 22.61
C THR A 168 -20.39 -3.33 23.16
N GLY A 169 -19.21 -2.82 23.51
CA GLY A 169 -19.01 -1.51 24.14
C GLY A 169 -19.24 -0.31 23.22
N PHE A 170 -20.26 -0.33 22.37
CA PHE A 170 -20.60 0.81 21.53
C PHE A 170 -21.30 1.88 22.38
N ARG A 171 -20.65 3.05 22.50
CA ARG A 171 -21.13 4.28 23.18
C ARG A 171 -21.43 4.11 24.67
N ASP A 172 -20.42 4.24 25.53
CA ASP A 172 -20.58 4.43 26.98
C ASP A 172 -21.48 3.40 27.70
N ALA A 173 -21.75 2.26 27.07
CA ALA A 173 -22.69 1.27 27.56
C ALA A 173 -22.09 0.59 28.80
N LYS A 174 -22.61 0.97 29.97
CA LYS A 174 -22.25 0.35 31.24
C LYS A 174 -22.76 -1.09 31.24
N PHE A 175 -21.88 -2.02 31.62
CA PHE A 175 -22.20 -3.43 31.82
C PHE A 175 -21.87 -3.84 33.25
N ILE A 176 -22.55 -4.86 33.74
CA ILE A 176 -22.37 -5.36 35.11
C ILE A 176 -21.49 -6.61 35.06
N CYS A 177 -20.48 -6.69 35.92
CA CYS A 177 -19.58 -7.84 36.07
C CYS A 177 -19.67 -8.42 37.47
N PHE A 178 -19.92 -9.73 37.57
CA PHE A 178 -19.91 -10.45 38.83
C PHE A 178 -19.58 -11.93 38.62
N GLN A 179 -18.62 -12.47 39.38
CA GLN A 179 -18.21 -13.89 39.37
C GLN A 179 -18.07 -14.47 37.94
N ASP A 180 -17.20 -13.85 37.14
CA ASP A 180 -16.92 -14.19 35.72
C ASP A 180 -18.07 -14.03 34.72
N ARG A 181 -19.26 -13.68 35.21
CA ARG A 181 -20.45 -13.42 34.41
C ARG A 181 -20.64 -11.93 34.22
N GLN A 182 -21.34 -11.63 33.13
CA GLN A 182 -21.47 -10.28 32.62
C GLN A 182 -22.88 -10.10 32.11
N TRP A 183 -23.43 -8.91 32.28
CA TRP A 183 -24.78 -8.58 31.85
C TRP A 183 -24.80 -7.21 31.21
N HIS A 184 -25.64 -7.04 30.20
CA HIS A 184 -26.14 -5.71 29.87
C HIS A 184 -26.85 -5.15 31.11
N SER A 185 -26.77 -3.83 31.32
CA SER A 185 -27.43 -3.20 32.47
C SER A 185 -28.93 -3.51 32.51
N GLU A 186 -29.59 -3.60 31.36
CA GLU A 186 -31.01 -3.93 31.22
C GLU A 186 -31.32 -5.42 31.44
N CYS A 187 -30.30 -6.27 31.40
CA CYS A 187 -30.41 -7.72 31.60
C CYS A 187 -30.09 -8.15 33.04
N PHE A 188 -29.68 -7.21 33.91
CA PHE A 188 -29.30 -7.47 35.29
C PHE A 188 -30.51 -7.32 36.23
N ASN A 189 -31.45 -8.26 36.11
CA ASN A 189 -32.72 -8.24 36.82
C ASN A 189 -32.90 -9.49 37.69
N CYS A 190 -33.74 -9.39 38.72
CA CYS A 190 -34.14 -10.52 39.56
C CYS A 190 -34.84 -11.60 38.73
N GLU A 191 -34.42 -12.87 38.86
CA GLU A 191 -35.00 -13.99 38.11
C GLU A 191 -36.50 -14.18 38.39
N LYS A 192 -36.97 -13.90 39.61
CA LYS A 192 -38.36 -14.16 40.02
C LYS A 192 -39.33 -13.02 39.66
N CYS A 193 -38.90 -11.77 39.75
CA CYS A 193 -39.79 -10.61 39.62
C CYS A 193 -39.35 -9.58 38.57
N SER A 194 -38.23 -9.82 37.89
CA SER A 194 -37.69 -8.97 36.82
C SER A 194 -37.35 -7.53 37.23
N VAL A 195 -37.29 -7.22 38.53
CA VAL A 195 -36.84 -5.90 39.01
C VAL A 195 -35.35 -5.72 38.71
N SER A 196 -34.95 -4.52 38.27
CA SER A 196 -33.55 -4.18 38.07
C SER A 196 -32.77 -4.26 39.37
N LEU A 197 -31.59 -4.87 39.31
CA LEU A 197 -30.67 -5.02 40.43
C LEU A 197 -29.46 -4.06 40.31
N VAL A 198 -29.47 -3.18 39.31
CA VAL A 198 -28.37 -2.23 39.07
C VAL A 198 -28.28 -1.24 40.24
N GLY A 199 -27.11 -1.18 40.88
CA GLY A 199 -26.88 -0.30 42.05
C GLY A 199 -27.47 -0.82 43.36
N GLU A 200 -28.18 -1.95 43.32
CA GLU A 200 -28.83 -2.57 44.48
C GLU A 200 -28.03 -3.77 44.99
N GLY A 201 -28.22 -4.10 46.27
CA GLY A 201 -27.73 -5.36 46.82
C GLY A 201 -28.54 -6.54 46.28
N PHE A 202 -27.87 -7.61 45.86
CA PHE A 202 -28.49 -8.82 45.31
C PHE A 202 -27.94 -10.09 45.96
N LEU A 203 -28.73 -11.17 45.86
CA LEU A 203 -28.38 -12.50 46.33
C LEU A 203 -28.12 -13.41 45.13
N THR A 204 -27.26 -14.41 45.30
CA THR A 204 -26.97 -15.40 44.25
C THR A 204 -27.23 -16.82 44.75
N HIS A 205 -27.96 -17.60 43.97
CA HIS A 205 -28.27 -19.00 44.24
C HIS A 205 -28.28 -19.78 42.93
N ASN A 206 -27.56 -20.90 42.83
CA ASN A 206 -27.49 -21.74 41.62
C ASN A 206 -27.18 -20.99 40.30
N LYS A 207 -26.36 -19.93 40.35
CA LYS A 207 -26.07 -19.04 39.20
C LYS A 207 -27.26 -18.19 38.75
N GLU A 208 -28.33 -18.10 39.51
CA GLU A 208 -29.38 -17.10 39.33
C GLU A 208 -29.15 -15.93 40.29
N ILE A 209 -29.68 -14.76 39.92
CA ILE A 209 -29.56 -13.53 40.70
C ILE A 209 -30.94 -13.09 41.17
N PHE A 210 -31.04 -12.71 42.44
CA PHE A 210 -32.31 -12.37 43.09
C PHE A 210 -32.20 -11.05 43.83
N CYS A 211 -33.29 -10.28 43.84
CA CYS A 211 -33.41 -9.18 44.80
C CYS A 211 -33.55 -9.75 46.22
N HIS A 212 -33.26 -8.93 47.23
CA HIS A 212 -33.38 -9.34 48.63
C HIS A 212 -34.78 -9.88 49.00
N LYS A 213 -35.86 -9.34 48.41
CA LYS A 213 -37.24 -9.81 48.69
C LYS A 213 -37.48 -11.23 48.17
N CYS A 214 -37.05 -11.52 46.94
CA CYS A 214 -37.27 -12.82 46.32
C CYS A 214 -36.28 -13.88 46.84
N GLY A 215 -35.05 -13.49 47.18
CA GLY A 215 -34.02 -14.43 47.65
C GLY A 215 -34.12 -14.78 49.14
N SER A 216 -34.75 -13.94 49.96
CA SER A 216 -34.94 -14.21 51.40
C SER A 216 -36.17 -15.07 51.73
N GLY A 217 -36.92 -15.56 50.75
CA GLY A 217 -38.02 -16.50 50.97
C GLY A 217 -39.18 -15.96 51.79
N VAL A 218 -39.60 -14.71 51.56
CA VAL A 218 -40.85 -14.21 52.16
C VAL A 218 -42.01 -14.57 51.24
N ASP A 219 -42.47 -15.81 51.35
CA ASP A 219 -43.86 -16.16 51.08
C ASP A 219 -44.69 -15.57 52.24
N THR A 220 -45.19 -14.34 52.08
CA THR A 220 -46.29 -13.83 52.90
C THR A 220 -47.53 -13.78 52.04
N ASP A 221 -48.07 -14.96 51.76
CA ASP A 221 -49.51 -15.17 51.55
C ASP A 221 -49.99 -16.06 52.70
N MET A 222 -50.47 -15.42 53.77
CA MET A 222 -51.38 -15.98 54.78
C MET A 222 -52.42 -14.93 55.12
#